data_AF-A0A1I5B753-F1
#
_entry.id   AF-A0A1I5B753-F1
#
_cell.length_a   1.000
_cell.length_b   1.000
_cell.length_c   1.000
_cell.angle_alpha   90.00
_cell.angle_beta   90.00
_cell.angle_gamma   90.00
#
_symmetry.space_group_name_H-M   'P 1'
#
loop_
_entity.id
_entity.type
_entity.pdbx_description
1 polymer ?
#
loop_
_entity_poly.entity_id
_entity_poly.type
_entity_poly.pdbx_seq_one_letter_code
_entity_poly.pdbx_strand_id
1 'polypeptide(L)'
;MIDKFQEHFDEQEVQMLSIESESSEWEERLKSIETEAAFYSKLLNSGFSEDLKLKINLEDSNYLKNHLKSMREINDFHLKTFQDYKIKQEGLKECDDVQYENFYLKDHLIFKQTLIKHFKVFREFKSLIYKYIEINFGK
;
A
#
# COMPACT_ATOMS: atom_id res chain seq x y z
N MET A 1 -47.64 -1.37 -4.86
CA MET A 1 -46.64 -2.29 -5.45
C MET A 1 -45.42 -1.45 -5.70
N ILE A 2 -44.37 -1.61 -4.90
CA ILE A 2 -43.13 -0.84 -5.07
C ILE A 2 -42.34 -1.60 -6.12
N ASP A 3 -42.35 -1.11 -7.36
CA ASP A 3 -41.41 -1.55 -8.37
C ASP A 3 -40.00 -1.30 -7.83
N LYS A 4 -39.33 -2.38 -7.43
CA LYS A 4 -37.89 -2.37 -7.23
C LYS A 4 -37.29 -2.30 -8.62
N PHE A 5 -37.02 -1.09 -9.09
CA PHE A 5 -36.09 -0.88 -10.19
C PHE A 5 -34.75 -1.51 -9.76
N GLN A 6 -34.47 -2.71 -10.23
CA GLN A 6 -33.11 -3.24 -10.20
C GLN A 6 -32.34 -2.42 -11.23
N GLU A 7 -31.41 -1.59 -10.76
CA GLU A 7 -30.41 -0.96 -11.63
C GLU A 7 -29.65 -2.09 -12.35
N HIS A 8 -29.95 -2.27 -13.63
CA HIS A 8 -29.15 -3.11 -14.51
C HIS A 8 -27.92 -2.29 -14.89
N PHE A 9 -26.87 -2.41 -14.09
CA PHE A 9 -25.56 -1.92 -14.49
C PHE A 9 -25.10 -2.69 -15.74
N ASP A 10 -24.68 -1.97 -16.77
CA ASP A 10 -24.02 -2.58 -17.93
C ASP A 10 -22.71 -3.25 -17.47
N GLU A 11 -22.23 -4.28 -18.16
CA GLU A 11 -21.01 -5.02 -17.78
C GLU A 11 -19.80 -4.07 -17.62
N GLN A 12 -19.77 -3.00 -18.40
CA GLN A 12 -18.78 -1.93 -18.32
C GLN A 12 -18.88 -1.11 -17.03
N GLU A 13 -20.10 -0.74 -16.59
CA GLU A 13 -20.31 0.01 -15.35
C GLU A 13 -19.88 -0.81 -14.13
N VAL A 14 -20.18 -2.12 -14.12
CA VAL A 14 -19.71 -3.04 -13.07
C VAL A 14 -18.18 -3.09 -13.02
N GLN A 15 -17.53 -3.14 -14.18
CA GLN A 15 -16.08 -3.16 -14.27
C GLN A 15 -15.44 -1.85 -13.77
N MET A 16 -16.02 -0.70 -14.10
CA MET A 16 -15.55 0.59 -13.60
C MET A 16 -15.72 0.71 -12.08
N LEU A 17 -16.89 0.35 -11.54
CA LEU A 17 -17.14 0.36 -10.10
C LEU A 17 -16.14 -0.53 -9.34
N SER A 18 -15.80 -1.70 -9.91
CA SER A 18 -14.77 -2.58 -9.35
C SER A 18 -13.39 -1.90 -9.33
N ILE A 19 -13.00 -1.23 -10.41
CA ILE A 19 -11.73 -0.52 -10.52
C ILE A 19 -11.65 0.65 -9.53
N GLU A 20 -12.73 1.40 -9.36
CA GLU A 20 -12.81 2.51 -8.41
C GLU A 20 -12.71 2.02 -6.95
N SER A 21 -13.42 0.94 -6.64
CA SER A 21 -13.35 0.28 -5.33
C SER A 21 -11.93 -0.18 -5.03
N GLU A 22 -11.31 -0.93 -5.94
CA GLU A 22 -9.93 -1.40 -5.79
C GLU A 22 -8.94 -0.24 -5.63
N SER A 23 -9.08 0.81 -6.43
CA SER A 23 -8.22 1.99 -6.36
C SER A 23 -8.32 2.68 -4.99
N SER A 24 -9.53 2.77 -4.43
CA SER A 24 -9.75 3.34 -3.10
C SER A 24 -9.10 2.51 -1.99
N GLU A 25 -9.20 1.18 -2.06
CA GLU A 25 -8.52 0.26 -1.14
C GLU A 25 -6.99 0.39 -1.21
N TRP A 26 -6.45 0.57 -2.42
CA TRP A 26 -5.00 0.77 -2.60
C TRP A 26 -4.52 2.04 -1.92
N GLU A 27 -5.27 3.14 -2.06
CA GLU A 27 -4.94 4.41 -1.43
C GLU A 27 -4.89 4.30 0.10
N GLU A 28 -5.94 3.72 0.68
CA GLU A 28 -6.03 3.51 2.12
C GLU A 28 -4.85 2.67 2.61
N ARG A 29 -4.52 1.62 1.88
CA ARG A 29 -3.44 0.71 2.25
C ARG A 29 -2.07 1.37 2.14
N LEU A 30 -1.81 2.15 1.10
CA LEU A 30 -0.56 2.91 0.97
C LEU A 30 -0.38 3.95 2.09
N LYS A 31 -1.47 4.64 2.48
CA LYS A 31 -1.48 5.57 3.63
C LYS A 31 -1.25 4.84 4.96
N SER A 32 -1.86 3.67 5.13
CA SER A 32 -1.66 2.81 6.29
C SER A 32 -0.20 2.37 6.40
N ILE A 33 0.42 1.93 5.30
CA ILE A 33 1.84 1.57 5.25
C ILE A 33 2.72 2.73 5.68
N GLU A 34 2.48 3.96 5.19
CA GLU A 34 3.27 5.12 5.59
C GLU A 34 3.16 5.39 7.10
N THR A 35 1.94 5.29 7.64
CA THR A 35 1.69 5.47 9.08
C THR A 35 2.39 4.41 9.91
N GLU A 36 2.25 3.14 9.55
CA GLU A 36 2.90 2.01 10.22
C GLU A 36 4.42 2.11 10.13
N ALA A 37 4.95 2.46 8.95
CA ALA A 37 6.38 2.61 8.73
C ALA A 37 6.99 3.76 9.54
N ALA A 38 6.29 4.89 9.65
CA ALA A 38 6.68 5.99 10.52
C ALA A 38 6.68 5.58 12.00
N PHE A 39 5.67 4.80 12.42
CA PHE A 39 5.62 4.22 13.76
C PHE A 39 6.81 3.29 14.03
N TYR A 40 7.10 2.34 13.13
CA TYR A 40 8.25 1.45 13.29
C TYR A 40 9.59 2.18 13.28
N SER A 41 9.72 3.25 12.49
CA SER A 41 10.93 4.08 12.49
C SER A 41 11.14 4.71 13.86
N LYS A 42 10.07 5.26 14.46
CA LYS A 42 10.14 5.80 15.82
C LYS A 42 10.47 4.72 16.84
N LEU A 43 9.84 3.55 16.73
CA LEU A 43 10.04 2.42 17.64
C LEU A 43 11.47 1.87 17.61
N LEU A 44 12.05 1.70 16.42
CA LEU A 44 13.43 1.22 16.27
C LEU A 44 14.46 2.28 16.71
N ASN A 45 14.10 3.57 16.69
CA ASN A 45 14.96 4.67 17.11
C ASN A 45 14.75 5.10 18.56
N SER A 46 13.62 4.76 19.19
CA SER A 46 13.31 5.17 20.57
C SER A 46 14.24 4.53 21.60
N GLY A 47 15.11 3.60 21.18
CA GLY A 47 16.28 3.17 21.95
C GLY A 47 15.91 2.92 23.40
N PHE A 48 14.96 2.02 23.63
CA PHE A 48 14.55 1.62 24.97
C PHE A 48 15.80 1.33 25.81
N SER A 49 15.80 1.84 27.05
CA SER A 49 16.87 1.95 28.09
C SER A 49 18.30 1.47 27.77
N GLU A 50 19.31 2.08 28.40
CA GLU A 50 20.71 1.63 28.27
C GLU A 50 20.90 0.12 28.55
N ASP A 51 20.11 -0.45 29.47
CA ASP A 51 20.07 -1.88 29.76
C ASP A 51 19.53 -2.75 28.60
N LEU A 52 18.64 -2.19 27.78
CA LEU A 52 18.05 -2.84 26.62
C LEU A 52 18.96 -2.74 25.39
N LYS A 53 19.72 -1.64 25.26
CA LYS A 53 20.77 -1.50 24.22
C LYS A 53 21.84 -2.59 24.30
N LEU A 54 22.16 -3.08 25.51
CA LEU A 54 23.12 -4.18 25.71
C LEU A 54 22.57 -5.55 25.27
N LYS A 55 21.25 -5.72 25.19
CA LYS A 55 20.58 -6.96 24.78
C LYS A 55 20.18 -6.96 23.30
N ILE A 56 20.09 -5.78 22.70
CA ILE A 56 19.68 -5.61 21.30
C ILE A 56 20.80 -6.07 20.36
N ASN A 57 20.46 -6.96 19.41
CA ASN A 57 21.31 -7.19 18.25
C ASN A 57 21.33 -5.94 17.36
N LEU A 58 22.40 -5.14 17.46
CA LEU A 58 22.57 -3.90 16.72
C LEU A 58 22.63 -4.11 15.20
N GLU A 59 23.13 -5.26 14.74
CA GLU A 59 23.19 -5.60 13.32
C GLU A 59 21.77 -5.81 12.75
N ASP A 60 20.95 -6.60 13.44
CA ASP A 60 19.54 -6.81 13.08
C ASP A 60 18.75 -5.51 13.14
N SER A 61 19.00 -4.67 14.16
CA SER A 61 18.34 -3.36 14.29
C SER A 61 18.67 -2.44 13.12
N ASN A 62 19.94 -2.35 12.72
CA ASN A 62 20.37 -1.53 11.59
C ASN A 62 19.86 -2.08 10.27
N TYR A 63 19.85 -3.40 10.09
CA TYR A 63 19.23 -4.06 8.94
C TYR A 63 17.75 -3.67 8.81
N LEU A 64 16.98 -3.79 9.89
CA LEU A 64 15.56 -3.41 9.90
C LEU A 64 15.35 -1.92 9.61
N LYS A 65 16.18 -1.03 10.17
CA LYS A 65 16.08 0.41 9.89
C LYS A 65 16.34 0.75 8.43
N ASN A 66 17.38 0.17 7.84
CA ASN A 66 17.73 0.39 6.44
C ASN A 66 16.63 -0.16 5.52
N HIS A 67 16.15 -1.36 5.79
CA HIS A 67 15.09 -1.97 5.00
C HIS A 67 13.76 -1.19 5.12
N LEU A 68 13.43 -0.70 6.32
CA LEU A 68 12.28 0.15 6.56
C LEU A 68 12.37 1.47 5.79
N LYS A 69 13.57 2.08 5.72
CA LYS A 69 13.79 3.29 4.91
C LYS A 69 13.50 3.01 3.43
N SER A 70 14.05 1.94 2.87
CA SER A 70 13.76 1.55 1.48
C SER A 70 12.29 1.27 1.24
N MET A 71 11.59 0.62 2.19
CA MET A 71 10.14 0.40 2.09
C MET A 71 9.35 1.70 2.03
N ARG A 72 9.75 2.72 2.79
CA ARG A 72 9.10 4.04 2.76
C ARG A 72 9.35 4.75 1.44
N GLU A 73 10.56 4.69 0.90
CA GLU A 73 10.89 5.27 -0.41
C GLU A 73 10.05 4.63 -1.53
N ILE A 74 9.92 3.30 -1.50
CA ILE A 74 9.07 2.56 -2.46
C ILE A 74 7.58 2.91 -2.26
N ASN A 75 7.12 3.03 -1.01
CA ASN A 75 5.74 3.41 -0.71
C ASN A 75 5.39 4.83 -1.18
N ASP A 76 6.30 5.79 -0.97
CA ASP A 76 6.17 7.17 -1.47
C ASP A 76 6.12 7.22 -3.00
N PHE A 77 6.97 6.42 -3.67
CA PHE A 77 6.90 6.27 -5.12
C PHE A 77 5.55 5.73 -5.58
N HIS A 78 5.01 4.70 -4.90
CA HIS A 78 3.68 4.16 -5.22
C HIS A 78 2.55 5.16 -4.94
N LEU A 79 2.62 5.95 -3.86
CA LEU A 79 1.65 7.00 -3.57
C LEU A 79 1.63 8.07 -4.66
N LYS A 80 2.79 8.55 -5.09
CA LYS A 80 2.90 9.53 -6.19
C LYS A 80 2.36 8.96 -7.50
N THR A 81 2.76 7.72 -7.83
CA THR A 81 2.27 7.03 -9.03
C THR A 81 0.75 6.84 -8.99
N PHE A 82 0.18 6.54 -7.81
CA PHE A 82 -1.25 6.41 -7.63
C PHE A 82 -1.99 7.75 -7.81
N GLN A 83 -1.41 8.85 -7.33
CA GLN A 83 -1.98 10.19 -7.54
C GLN A 83 -2.01 10.55 -9.03
N ASP A 84 -0.91 10.29 -9.75
CA ASP A 84 -0.86 10.49 -11.20
C ASP A 84 -1.87 9.59 -11.93
N TYR A 85 -2.02 8.36 -11.47
CA TYR A 85 -3.02 7.41 -11.99
C TYR A 85 -4.45 7.91 -11.75
N LYS A 86 -4.78 8.45 -10.57
CA LYS A 86 -6.08 9.05 -10.27
C LYS A 86 -6.41 10.24 -11.17
N ILE A 87 -5.44 11.13 -11.40
CA ILE A 87 -5.62 12.27 -12.31
C ILE A 87 -5.93 11.77 -13.73
N LYS A 88 -5.24 10.72 -14.18
CA LYS A 88 -5.55 10.07 -15.48
C LYS A 88 -6.93 9.43 -15.49
N GLN A 89 -7.36 8.78 -14.40
CA GLN A 89 -8.70 8.22 -14.27
C GLN A 89 -9.79 9.29 -14.45
N GLU A 90 -9.63 10.45 -13.81
CA GLU A 90 -10.58 11.55 -13.93
C GLU A 90 -10.65 12.07 -15.37
N GLY A 91 -9.51 12.24 -16.05
CA GLY A 91 -9.49 12.64 -17.47
C GLY A 91 -10.08 11.60 -18.43
N LEU A 92 -10.08 10.31 -18.06
CA LEU A 92 -10.68 9.24 -18.87
C LEU A 92 -12.21 9.21 -18.78
N LYS A 93 -12.80 9.67 -17.67
CA LYS A 93 -14.26 9.82 -17.55
C LYS A 93 -14.86 10.81 -18.55
N GLU A 94 -14.02 11.63 -19.16
CA GLU A 94 -14.41 12.65 -20.15
C GLU A 94 -14.23 12.17 -21.62
N CYS A 95 -13.78 10.93 -21.85
CA CYS A 95 -13.39 10.44 -23.18
C CYS A 95 -14.11 9.13 -23.58
N ASP A 96 -14.96 9.18 -24.61
CA ASP A 96 -15.77 8.04 -25.10
C ASP A 96 -15.03 7.12 -26.12
N ASP A 97 -13.69 7.01 -26.07
CA ASP A 97 -12.92 6.21 -27.03
C ASP A 97 -12.49 4.84 -26.45
N VAL A 98 -12.98 3.76 -27.08
CA VAL A 98 -12.72 2.35 -26.74
C VAL A 98 -11.22 1.99 -26.77
N GLN A 99 -10.40 2.67 -27.57
CA GLN A 99 -8.94 2.44 -27.56
C GLN A 99 -8.29 2.98 -26.28
N TYR A 100 -8.80 4.08 -25.75
CA TYR A 100 -8.33 4.68 -24.49
C TYR A 100 -8.72 3.82 -23.28
N GLU A 101 -9.90 3.20 -23.30
CA GLU A 101 -10.34 2.25 -22.27
C GLU A 101 -9.41 1.02 -22.15
N ASN A 102 -9.03 0.43 -23.29
CA ASN A 102 -8.15 -0.76 -23.29
C ASN A 102 -6.73 -0.45 -22.78
N PHE A 103 -6.20 0.72 -23.13
CA PHE A 103 -4.90 1.18 -22.63
C PHE A 103 -4.95 1.36 -21.11
N TYR A 104 -6.03 1.98 -20.62
CA TYR A 104 -6.26 2.19 -19.21
C TYR A 104 -6.37 0.89 -18.40
N LEU A 105 -7.12 -0.10 -18.90
CA LEU A 105 -7.25 -1.41 -18.25
C LEU A 105 -5.90 -2.11 -18.12
N LYS A 106 -5.04 -2.01 -19.13
CA LYS A 106 -3.69 -2.55 -19.08
C LYS A 106 -2.84 -1.87 -18.00
N ASP A 107 -2.84 -0.54 -17.95
CA ASP A 107 -2.10 0.22 -16.94
C ASP A 107 -2.60 -0.09 -15.53
N HIS A 108 -3.92 -0.20 -15.35
CA HIS A 108 -4.54 -0.62 -14.10
C HIS A 108 -4.04 -2.00 -13.65
N LEU A 109 -4.01 -3.00 -14.54
CA LEU A 109 -3.55 -4.36 -14.21
C LEU A 109 -2.06 -4.38 -13.84
N ILE A 110 -1.22 -3.63 -14.55
CA ILE A 110 0.22 -3.52 -14.23
C ILE A 110 0.40 -2.88 -12.84
N PHE A 111 -0.34 -1.81 -12.58
CA PHE A 111 -0.25 -1.12 -11.30
C PHE A 111 -0.77 -1.99 -10.15
N LYS A 112 -1.89 -2.70 -10.34
CA LYS A 112 -2.43 -3.71 -9.42
C LYS A 112 -1.39 -4.74 -9.02
N GLN A 113 -0.74 -5.38 -9.99
CA GLN A 113 0.28 -6.39 -9.71
C GLN A 113 1.46 -5.83 -8.90
N THR A 114 1.87 -4.60 -9.25
CA THR A 114 2.95 -3.89 -8.56
C THR A 114 2.59 -3.63 -7.09
N LEU A 115 1.39 -3.11 -6.83
CA LEU A 115 0.92 -2.83 -5.48
C LEU A 115 0.72 -4.10 -4.65
N ILE A 116 0.14 -5.16 -5.22
CA ILE A 116 -0.02 -6.44 -4.52
C ILE A 116 1.33 -6.97 -4.05
N LYS A 117 2.36 -6.89 -4.90
CA LYS A 117 3.72 -7.29 -4.54
C LYS A 117 4.26 -6.44 -3.39
N HIS A 118 4.15 -5.11 -3.49
CA HIS A 118 4.59 -4.19 -2.43
C HIS A 118 3.89 -4.47 -1.10
N PHE A 119 2.57 -4.64 -1.11
CA PHE A 119 1.77 -4.93 0.09
C PHE A 119 2.16 -6.26 0.74
N LYS A 120 2.46 -7.28 -0.07
CA LYS A 120 2.95 -8.57 0.43
C LYS A 120 4.31 -8.41 1.09
N VAL A 121 5.25 -7.78 0.41
CA VAL A 121 6.61 -7.56 0.92
C VAL A 121 6.59 -6.76 2.23
N PHE A 122 5.78 -5.69 2.28
CA PHE A 122 5.66 -4.90 3.50
C PHE A 122 5.04 -5.72 4.65
N ARG A 123 4.04 -6.56 4.38
CA ARG A 123 3.47 -7.46 5.38
C ARG A 123 4.51 -8.45 5.94
N GLU A 124 5.31 -9.04 5.07
CA GLU A 124 6.41 -9.95 5.49
C GLU A 124 7.44 -9.21 6.34
N PHE A 125 7.78 -7.98 5.95
CA PHE A 125 8.69 -7.12 6.70
C PHE A 125 8.13 -6.75 8.09
N LYS A 126 6.83 -6.46 8.21
CA LYS A 126 6.18 -6.26 9.52
C LYS A 126 6.37 -7.46 10.45
N SER A 127 6.21 -8.67 9.92
CA SER A 127 6.44 -9.88 10.70
C SER A 127 7.89 -9.98 11.22
N LEU A 128 8.89 -9.52 10.46
CA LEU A 128 10.28 -9.47 10.93
C LEU A 128 10.45 -8.46 12.07
N ILE A 129 9.83 -7.28 11.96
CA ILE A 129 9.83 -6.28 13.03
C ILE A 129 9.19 -6.86 14.31
N TYR A 130 8.05 -7.54 14.19
CA TYR A 130 7.39 -8.14 15.35
C TYR A 130 8.25 -9.21 16.02
N LYS A 131 8.90 -10.09 15.24
CA LYS A 131 9.83 -11.10 15.78
C LYS A 131 11.01 -10.45 16.50
N TYR A 132 11.58 -9.40 15.90
CA TYR A 132 12.66 -8.64 16.54
C TYR A 132 12.19 -8.04 17.86
N ILE A 133 10.98 -7.48 17.91
CA ILE A 133 10.42 -6.94 19.16
C ILE A 133 10.21 -8.07 20.17
N GLU A 134 9.63 -9.19 19.79
CA GLU A 134 9.38 -10.33 20.68
C GLU A 134 10.69 -10.87 21.30
N ILE A 135 11.73 -11.05 20.49
CA ILE A 135 13.04 -11.55 20.96
C ILE A 135 13.69 -10.57 21.96
N ASN A 136 13.64 -9.28 21.65
CA ASN A 136 14.38 -8.27 22.42
C ASN A 136 13.58 -7.72 23.61
N PHE A 137 12.26 -7.86 23.61
CA PHE A 137 11.35 -7.19 24.57
C PHE A 137 10.29 -8.12 25.19
N GLY A 138 10.12 -9.36 24.72
CA GLY A 138 9.09 -10.29 25.19
C GLY A 138 9.36 -10.94 26.55
N LYS A 139 10.01 -10.24 27.49
CA LYS A 139 10.23 -10.69 28.88
C LYS A 139 9.59 -9.75 29.88
#